data_AF-A0A4W4FHH5-F1
#
_entry.id   AF-A0A4W4FHH5-F1
#
_cell.length_a   1.000
_cell.length_b   1.000
_cell.length_c   1.000
_cell.angle_alpha   90.00
_cell.angle_beta   90.00
_cell.angle_gamma   90.00
#
_symmetry.space_group_name_H-M   'P 1'
#
loop_
_entity.id
_entity.type
_entity.pdbx_description
1 polymer ?
#
loop_
_entity_poly.entity_id
_entity_poly.type
_entity_poly.pdbx_seq_one_letter_code
_entity_poly.pdbx_strand_id
1 'polypeptide(L)'
;MEGIPYQLWQNAPLAASSVNVIVLAVFAAVFYLLLQYRRSAAFLNIPPGPRPLPVVGNFGSLFLPPFILKRFVRQHKGHDGSNANPVATQAGLLELAKVHGDVCSVFVGSQLIVVLTGYDAVRDALSNYADVFSDRPDIPLVTILTRRKGIVFAPYGPVWRKQRKFCHTTLRSFGLGKLSLEPCIQDGFASVKAELLRGSQEAGGSGVTLVPLIGNAVSNVISSIILGQRFDPQDEEFRTQLDHMAHGLEISMNSAAVLINIFPWLYHLPFGVFAQLRQVERDITAFLKKIIARHRATLDPENPRDFIDMYLVEMLAQGETSGSEEGGFSEEYLFYIIGDLFIAGTDTTTNSILWMVLYMCLHPDVQEKVQQEIDAVLGSGRLPSLTDKGTLPYTEATIMEVMRMTVVVPLSVPHMASRTTEFRGYTIPKGTVIIPNLWSVHRDPSVWENPDDFNPSRFLDEQGQLLRKEYFIPFGIGRRVCMGEQLAKMEVFLMFSSLMQAFTFRLPEGHAPPSLQGRFGLTLAPGAFSVCATAR
;
A
#
# COMPACT_ATOMS: atom_id res chain seq x y z
N MET A 1 -28.58 -27.70 63.69
CA MET A 1 -27.79 -26.48 63.48
C MET A 1 -27.81 -26.23 61.98
N GLU A 2 -28.96 -25.76 61.52
CA GLU A 2 -29.25 -24.34 61.22
C GLU A 2 -28.79 -23.99 59.80
N GLY A 3 -29.78 -24.06 58.89
CA GLY A 3 -29.65 -23.56 57.54
C GLY A 3 -29.70 -22.03 57.53
N ILE A 4 -28.78 -21.43 56.79
CA ILE A 4 -28.76 -19.99 56.53
C ILE A 4 -29.58 -19.73 55.26
N PRO A 5 -30.52 -18.76 55.23
CA PRO A 5 -31.53 -18.66 54.18
C PRO A 5 -31.03 -17.95 52.92
N TYR A 6 -31.50 -18.46 51.78
CA TYR A 6 -31.44 -17.92 50.44
C TYR A 6 -32.32 -16.66 50.31
N GLN A 7 -32.00 -15.55 50.98
CA GLN A 7 -32.83 -14.33 50.97
C GLN A 7 -32.10 -12.98 50.90
N LEU A 8 -30.83 -12.95 50.48
CA LEU A 8 -30.06 -11.68 50.35
C LEU A 8 -29.86 -11.17 48.91
N TRP A 9 -30.45 -11.80 47.90
CA TRP A 9 -30.26 -11.43 46.48
C TRP A 9 -31.52 -10.96 45.74
N GLN A 10 -32.61 -10.59 46.44
CA GLN A 10 -33.86 -10.19 45.76
C GLN A 10 -34.29 -8.72 45.92
N ASN A 11 -33.59 -7.87 46.68
CA ASN A 11 -34.02 -6.47 46.87
C ASN A 11 -32.88 -5.44 46.78
N ALA A 12 -32.12 -5.45 45.69
CA ALA A 12 -31.42 -4.25 45.25
C ALA A 12 -32.28 -3.55 44.19
N PRO A 13 -32.93 -2.41 44.49
CA PRO A 13 -33.65 -1.68 43.46
C PRO A 13 -32.63 -1.13 42.47
N LEU A 14 -32.55 -1.73 41.29
CA LEU A 14 -32.01 -1.09 40.08
C LEU A 14 -33.00 -0.01 39.60
N ALA A 15 -33.32 0.94 40.48
CA ALA A 15 -33.96 2.18 40.12
C ALA A 15 -32.86 3.24 40.14
N ALA A 16 -32.26 3.49 38.98
CA ALA A 16 -31.51 4.73 38.79
C ALA A 16 -32.49 5.87 39.13
N SER A 17 -32.29 6.53 40.27
CA SER A 17 -33.11 7.68 40.63
C SER A 17 -33.04 8.70 39.49
N SER A 18 -34.13 9.40 39.20
CA SER A 18 -34.18 10.46 38.18
C SER A 18 -33.06 11.50 38.38
N VAL A 19 -32.60 11.68 39.62
CA VAL A 19 -31.44 12.49 40.00
C VAL A 19 -30.12 11.95 39.42
N ASN A 20 -29.87 10.64 39.47
CA ASN A 20 -28.65 10.03 38.90
C ASN A 20 -28.59 10.17 37.38
N VAL A 21 -29.75 10.06 36.70
CA VAL A 21 -29.85 10.25 35.25
C VAL A 21 -29.57 11.71 34.87
N ILE A 22 -30.11 12.67 35.63
CA ILE A 22 -29.86 14.10 35.41
C ILE A 22 -28.39 14.45 35.66
N VAL A 23 -27.78 13.94 36.73
CA VAL A 23 -26.36 14.17 37.03
C VAL A 23 -25.45 13.58 35.94
N LEU A 24 -25.73 12.37 35.46
CA LEU A 24 -25.03 11.78 34.32
C LEU A 24 -25.19 12.60 33.04
N ALA A 25 -26.40 13.10 32.76
CA ALA A 25 -26.68 13.93 31.59
C ALA A 25 -25.95 15.28 31.65
N VAL A 26 -25.95 15.94 32.82
CA VAL A 26 -25.21 17.20 33.05
C VAL A 26 -23.70 16.97 32.95
N PHE A 27 -23.17 15.90 33.55
CA PHE A 27 -21.76 15.56 33.44
C PHE A 27 -21.37 15.30 31.98
N ALA A 28 -22.16 14.53 31.24
CA ALA A 28 -21.93 14.28 29.81
C ALA A 28 -21.99 15.58 28.99
N ALA A 29 -22.93 16.48 29.28
CA ALA A 29 -23.06 17.76 28.61
C ALA A 29 -21.89 18.71 28.91
N VAL A 30 -21.46 18.83 30.17
CA VAL A 30 -20.29 19.63 30.57
C VAL A 30 -19.02 19.03 29.98
N PHE A 31 -18.84 17.71 30.04
CA PHE A 31 -17.73 17.02 29.41
C PHE A 31 -17.71 17.25 27.90
N TYR A 32 -18.87 17.20 27.25
CA TYR A 32 -19.02 17.51 25.84
C TYR A 32 -18.63 18.96 25.50
N LEU A 33 -19.12 19.93 26.27
CA LEU A 33 -18.78 21.35 26.10
C LEU A 33 -17.29 21.61 26.33
N LEU A 34 -16.68 20.97 27.34
CA LEU A 34 -15.23 21.04 27.59
C LEU A 34 -14.42 20.42 26.45
N LEU A 35 -14.87 19.28 25.90
CA LEU A 35 -14.26 18.68 24.72
C LEU A 35 -14.37 19.58 23.49
N GLN A 36 -15.53 20.20 23.26
CA GLN A 36 -15.72 21.17 22.18
C GLN A 36 -14.87 22.42 22.35
N TYR A 37 -14.78 22.97 23.56
CA TYR A 37 -13.97 24.14 23.86
C TYR A 37 -12.48 23.85 23.65
N ARG A 38 -11.98 22.74 24.21
CA ARG A 38 -10.58 22.30 24.01
C ARG A 38 -10.27 22.05 22.54
N ARG A 39 -11.19 21.43 21.79
CA ARG A 39 -11.06 21.26 20.34
C ARG A 39 -11.00 22.60 19.61
N SER A 40 -11.92 23.51 19.90
CA SER A 40 -12.01 24.81 19.22
C SER A 40 -10.77 25.66 19.46
N ALA A 41 -10.20 25.60 20.67
CA ALA A 41 -8.95 26.28 21.00
C ALA A 41 -7.73 25.63 20.31
N ALA A 42 -7.67 24.30 20.22
CA ALA A 42 -6.54 23.58 19.63
C ALA A 42 -6.54 23.59 18.09
N PHE A 43 -7.69 23.82 17.46
CA PHE A 43 -7.88 23.72 16.02
C PHE A 43 -8.38 25.03 15.40
N LEU A 44 -7.82 26.15 15.86
CA LEU A 44 -8.06 27.45 15.23
C LEU A 44 -7.45 27.47 13.82
N ASN A 45 -8.20 27.91 12.81
CA ASN A 45 -7.75 28.04 11.41
C ASN A 45 -7.18 26.76 10.76
N ILE A 46 -7.70 25.58 11.13
CA ILE A 46 -7.37 24.33 10.42
C ILE A 46 -8.04 24.27 9.04
N PRO A 47 -7.56 23.41 8.13
CA PRO A 47 -8.20 23.22 6.83
C PRO A 47 -9.69 22.87 6.95
N PRO A 48 -10.55 23.34 6.04
CA PRO A 48 -11.98 23.06 6.07
C PRO A 48 -12.26 21.58 5.86
N GLY A 49 -13.40 21.11 6.39
CA GLY A 49 -13.77 19.70 6.31
C GLY A 49 -15.19 19.43 6.80
N PRO A 50 -15.66 18.18 6.69
CA PRO A 50 -16.97 17.80 7.17
C PRO A 50 -17.00 17.89 8.70
N ARG A 51 -18.12 18.35 9.27
CA ARG A 51 -18.25 18.50 10.73
C ARG A 51 -18.12 17.14 11.43
N PRO A 52 -17.16 16.96 12.35
CA PRO A 52 -16.95 15.68 13.01
C PRO A 52 -18.00 15.42 14.09
N LEU A 53 -18.40 14.15 14.24
CA LEU A 53 -19.20 13.71 15.39
C LEU A 53 -18.34 13.66 16.67
N PRO A 54 -18.98 13.75 17.85
CA PRO A 54 -18.28 13.64 19.11
C PRO A 54 -17.64 12.25 19.24
N VAL A 55 -16.41 12.18 19.76
CA VAL A 55 -15.64 10.93 20.04
C VAL A 55 -15.21 10.15 18.80
N VAL A 56 -16.06 9.92 17.80
CA VAL A 56 -15.79 9.06 16.62
C VAL A 56 -15.34 9.84 15.38
N GLY A 57 -15.41 11.17 15.40
CA GLY A 57 -14.99 12.00 14.28
C GLY A 57 -15.93 11.86 13.06
N ASN A 58 -15.37 11.85 11.85
CA ASN A 58 -16.13 11.70 10.60
C ASN A 58 -16.44 10.24 10.25
N PHE A 59 -15.97 9.27 11.05
CA PHE A 59 -16.11 7.83 10.80
C PHE A 59 -17.25 7.20 11.61
N GLY A 60 -18.15 8.00 12.19
CA GLY A 60 -19.27 7.50 12.99
C GLY A 60 -20.23 6.58 12.22
N SER A 61 -20.29 6.69 10.89
CA SER A 61 -21.06 5.79 10.02
C SER A 61 -20.58 4.34 10.07
N LEU A 62 -19.29 4.07 10.30
CA LEU A 62 -18.77 2.70 10.43
C LEU A 62 -19.27 1.97 11.68
N PHE A 63 -19.73 2.71 12.68
CA PHE A 63 -20.27 2.16 13.92
C PHE A 63 -21.79 2.02 13.90
N LEU A 64 -22.45 2.50 12.85
CA LEU A 64 -23.91 2.40 12.73
C LEU A 64 -24.30 1.05 12.11
N PRO A 65 -25.27 0.32 12.69
CA PRO A 65 -25.76 -0.92 12.11
C PRO A 65 -26.23 -0.75 10.66
N PRO A 66 -26.07 -1.77 9.79
CA PRO A 66 -26.41 -1.69 8.36
C PRO A 66 -27.84 -1.23 8.06
N PHE A 67 -28.79 -1.51 8.96
CA PHE A 67 -30.19 -1.08 8.82
C PHE A 67 -30.41 0.42 9.04
N ILE A 68 -29.56 1.08 9.86
CA ILE A 68 -29.55 2.54 10.05
C ILE A 68 -28.81 3.20 8.87
N LEU A 69 -27.71 2.59 8.43
CA LEU A 69 -26.93 3.05 7.28
C LEU A 69 -27.76 3.10 5.99
N LYS A 70 -28.57 2.06 5.72
CA LYS A 70 -29.48 2.03 4.55
C LYS A 70 -30.48 3.19 4.53
N ARG A 71 -30.82 3.77 5.68
CA ARG A 71 -31.74 4.91 5.79
C ARG A 71 -31.05 6.24 5.49
N PHE A 72 -29.76 6.39 5.82
CA PHE A 72 -28.93 7.55 5.47
C PHE A 72 -28.40 7.51 4.03
N VAL A 73 -27.98 6.33 3.54
CA VAL A 73 -27.43 6.14 2.18
C VAL A 73 -28.49 6.37 1.08
N ARG A 74 -29.78 6.24 1.41
CA ARG A 74 -30.88 6.47 0.45
C ARG A 74 -30.98 7.92 -0.01
N GLN A 75 -30.31 8.87 0.65
CA GLN A 75 -30.34 10.29 0.32
C GLN A 75 -29.18 10.72 -0.61
N HIS A 76 -28.22 9.83 -0.92
CA HIS A 76 -27.07 10.10 -1.80
C HIS A 76 -26.95 9.08 -2.95
N LYS A 77 -28.08 8.61 -3.49
CA LYS A 77 -28.08 7.86 -4.75
C LYS A 77 -27.89 8.83 -5.93
N GLY A 78 -26.64 8.95 -6.39
CA GLY A 78 -26.35 9.28 -7.79
C GLY A 78 -26.82 8.15 -8.72
N HIS A 79 -26.95 8.45 -10.02
CA HIS A 79 -27.80 7.75 -10.97
C HIS A 79 -27.34 6.33 -11.41
N ASP A 80 -26.24 5.79 -10.89
CA ASP A 80 -25.77 4.45 -11.26
C ASP A 80 -25.95 3.46 -10.11
N GLY A 81 -26.70 2.40 -10.39
CA GLY A 81 -27.15 1.34 -9.46
C GLY A 81 -26.06 0.42 -8.90
N SER A 82 -24.85 0.91 -8.64
CA SER A 82 -23.83 0.16 -7.91
C SER A 82 -24.06 0.28 -6.40
N ASN A 83 -23.88 -0.82 -5.67
CA ASN A 83 -23.86 -0.82 -4.21
C ASN A 83 -22.65 0.00 -3.75
N ALA A 84 -22.84 1.30 -3.54
CA ALA A 84 -21.86 2.17 -2.94
C ALA A 84 -21.53 1.66 -1.52
N ASN A 85 -20.42 0.93 -1.39
CA ASN A 85 -19.73 0.84 -0.12
C ASN A 85 -19.39 2.29 0.28
N PRO A 86 -19.66 2.76 1.51
CA PRO A 86 -19.62 4.19 1.83
C PRO A 86 -18.24 4.86 1.71
N VAL A 87 -17.19 4.09 1.36
CA VAL A 87 -15.80 4.52 1.36
C VAL A 87 -15.01 3.69 0.32
N ALA A 88 -15.17 3.95 -0.98
CA ALA A 88 -14.03 3.75 -1.88
C ALA A 88 -13.05 4.89 -1.58
N THR A 89 -12.17 4.65 -0.61
CA THR A 89 -11.41 5.60 0.21
C THR A 89 -10.72 6.70 -0.59
N GLN A 90 -10.12 6.40 -1.74
CA GLN A 90 -9.41 7.38 -2.57
C GLN A 90 -10.35 8.28 -3.40
N ALA A 91 -11.42 7.71 -3.97
CA ALA A 91 -12.39 8.46 -4.78
C ALA A 91 -13.30 9.32 -3.87
N GLY A 92 -13.72 8.80 -2.73
CA GLY A 92 -14.48 9.58 -1.74
C GLY A 92 -13.69 10.75 -1.18
N LEU A 93 -12.38 10.60 -0.96
CA LEU A 93 -11.51 11.72 -0.57
C LEU A 93 -11.33 12.76 -1.67
N LEU A 94 -11.34 12.35 -2.94
CA LEU A 94 -11.34 13.29 -4.07
C LEU A 94 -12.65 14.09 -4.14
N GLU A 95 -13.80 13.45 -3.93
CA GLU A 95 -15.09 14.17 -3.84
C GLU A 95 -15.13 15.15 -2.67
N LEU A 96 -14.52 14.80 -1.54
CA LEU A 96 -14.40 15.71 -0.41
C LEU A 96 -13.59 16.97 -0.76
N ALA A 97 -12.50 16.80 -1.52
CA ALA A 97 -11.67 17.91 -1.98
C ALA A 97 -12.42 18.84 -2.95
N LYS A 98 -13.34 18.32 -3.77
CA LYS A 98 -14.19 19.17 -4.64
C LYS A 98 -15.08 20.13 -3.83
N VAL A 99 -15.47 19.75 -2.61
CA VAL A 99 -16.33 20.58 -1.75
C VAL A 99 -15.52 21.51 -0.84
N HIS A 100 -14.38 21.04 -0.33
CA HIS A 100 -13.60 21.74 0.71
C HIS A 100 -12.28 22.34 0.20
N GLY A 101 -11.92 22.11 -1.07
CA GLY A 101 -10.66 22.55 -1.67
C GLY A 101 -9.52 21.54 -1.52
N ASP A 102 -8.38 21.88 -2.14
CA ASP A 102 -7.20 21.01 -2.28
C ASP A 102 -6.58 20.56 -0.96
N VAL A 103 -6.78 21.33 0.11
CA VAL A 103 -6.33 21.00 1.47
C VAL A 103 -7.57 20.94 2.34
N CYS A 104 -7.98 19.72 2.70
CA CYS A 104 -9.17 19.50 3.52
C CYS A 104 -8.85 18.64 4.75
N SER A 105 -9.67 18.75 5.78
CA SER A 105 -9.53 18.00 7.02
C SER A 105 -10.60 16.94 7.21
N VAL A 106 -10.22 15.83 7.83
CA VAL A 106 -11.12 14.82 8.38
C VAL A 106 -10.62 14.39 9.75
N PHE A 107 -11.51 13.93 10.61
CA PHE A 107 -11.17 13.45 11.94
C PHE A 107 -11.46 11.95 12.07
N VAL A 108 -10.47 11.18 12.49
CA VAL A 108 -10.65 9.81 12.99
C VAL A 108 -10.59 9.88 14.51
N GLY A 109 -11.76 9.80 15.16
CA GLY A 109 -11.86 10.08 16.58
C GLY A 109 -11.41 11.49 16.96
N SER A 110 -10.36 11.59 17.79
CA SER A 110 -9.69 12.86 18.14
C SER A 110 -8.55 13.24 17.19
N GLN A 111 -8.07 12.31 16.37
CA GLN A 111 -6.93 12.53 15.47
C GLN A 111 -7.37 13.39 14.28
N LEU A 112 -6.67 14.51 14.08
CA LEU A 112 -6.80 15.34 12.88
C LEU A 112 -6.00 14.69 11.74
N ILE A 113 -6.65 14.55 10.59
CA ILE A 113 -6.08 14.12 9.33
C ILE A 113 -6.31 15.24 8.31
N VAL A 114 -5.27 15.61 7.59
CA VAL A 114 -5.31 16.56 6.49
C VAL A 114 -5.01 15.81 5.19
N VAL A 115 -5.90 15.93 4.22
CA VAL A 115 -5.79 15.29 2.92
C VAL A 115 -5.35 16.35 1.92
N LEU A 116 -4.28 16.03 1.17
CA LEU A 116 -3.70 16.89 0.15
C LEU A 116 -4.11 16.36 -1.22
N THR A 117 -4.76 17.20 -2.01
CA THR A 117 -5.32 16.86 -3.33
C THR A 117 -4.66 17.74 -4.40
N GLY A 118 -4.39 17.18 -5.58
CA GLY A 118 -3.75 17.88 -6.68
C GLY A 118 -2.23 17.98 -6.55
N TYR A 119 -1.55 18.20 -7.69
CA TYR A 119 -0.09 18.13 -7.76
C TYR A 119 0.60 19.18 -6.87
N ASP A 120 0.15 20.43 -6.92
CA ASP A 120 0.81 21.53 -6.22
C ASP A 120 0.77 21.34 -4.70
N ALA A 121 -0.38 20.98 -4.11
CA ALA A 121 -0.50 20.77 -2.67
C ALA A 121 0.39 19.61 -2.20
N VAL A 122 0.44 18.51 -2.96
CA VAL A 122 1.30 17.37 -2.66
C VAL A 122 2.79 17.73 -2.82
N ARG A 123 3.17 18.41 -3.90
CA ARG A 123 4.54 18.86 -4.15
C ARG A 123 5.03 19.80 -3.06
N ASP A 124 4.24 20.82 -2.73
CA ASP A 124 4.60 21.81 -1.71
C ASP A 124 4.82 21.11 -0.35
N ALA A 125 3.94 20.20 0.05
CA ALA A 125 4.08 19.48 1.31
C ALA A 125 5.29 18.54 1.35
N LEU A 126 5.47 17.71 0.32
CA LEU A 126 6.47 16.64 0.33
C LEU A 126 7.88 17.10 -0.07
N SER A 127 7.99 18.19 -0.84
CA SER A 127 9.28 18.75 -1.27
C SER A 127 9.64 20.02 -0.50
N ASN A 128 8.77 21.04 -0.53
CA ASN A 128 9.09 22.35 0.05
C ASN A 128 9.04 22.34 1.59
N TYR A 129 8.10 21.58 2.16
CA TYR A 129 7.93 21.39 3.60
C TYR A 129 8.42 20.00 4.06
N ALA A 130 9.38 19.42 3.34
CA ALA A 130 9.87 18.07 3.59
C ALA A 130 10.44 17.88 5.01
N ASP A 131 10.96 18.92 5.65
CA ASP A 131 11.45 18.85 7.03
C ASP A 131 10.33 18.80 8.08
N VAL A 132 9.13 19.27 7.73
CA VAL A 132 7.94 19.22 8.59
C VAL A 132 7.15 17.94 8.37
N PHE A 133 6.88 17.56 7.13
CA PHE A 133 5.91 16.50 6.80
C PHE A 133 6.54 15.13 6.52
N SER A 134 7.85 14.93 6.73
CA SER A 134 8.47 13.60 6.48
C SER A 134 8.31 12.59 7.61
N ASP A 135 7.70 12.95 8.73
CA ASP A 135 7.52 12.06 9.87
C ASP A 135 6.38 11.06 9.65
N ARG A 136 6.29 10.03 10.50
CA ARG A 136 5.26 8.98 10.44
C ARG A 136 4.35 9.02 11.66
N PRO A 137 3.03 8.88 11.47
CA PRO A 137 2.09 8.89 12.58
C PRO A 137 2.08 7.56 13.34
N ASP A 138 1.76 7.64 14.62
CA ASP A 138 1.57 6.46 15.49
C ASP A 138 0.15 5.91 15.31
N ILE A 139 -0.04 5.13 14.25
CA ILE A 139 -1.29 4.42 13.96
C ILE A 139 -1.29 3.12 14.77
N PRO A 140 -2.24 2.90 15.71
CA PRO A 140 -2.12 1.81 16.68
C PRO A 140 -1.92 0.42 16.07
N LEU A 141 -2.67 0.06 15.03
CA LEU A 141 -2.48 -1.22 14.33
C LEU A 141 -1.06 -1.36 13.77
N VAL A 142 -0.58 -0.34 13.06
CA VAL A 142 0.76 -0.32 12.48
C VAL A 142 1.83 -0.38 13.58
N THR A 143 1.66 0.37 14.66
CA THR A 143 2.59 0.39 15.79
C THR A 143 2.67 -0.97 16.48
N ILE A 144 1.57 -1.70 16.60
CA ILE A 144 1.54 -3.07 17.15
C ILE A 144 2.38 -4.00 16.26
N LEU A 145 2.18 -3.93 14.94
CA LEU A 145 2.82 -4.82 13.96
C LEU A 145 4.30 -4.48 13.71
N THR A 146 4.68 -3.21 13.74
CA THR A 146 6.02 -2.74 13.32
C THR A 146 6.92 -2.29 14.46
N ARG A 147 6.34 -2.07 15.66
CA ARG A 147 7.04 -1.48 16.82
C ARG A 147 7.80 -0.18 16.49
N ARG A 148 7.33 0.59 15.48
CA ARG A 148 7.96 1.83 14.99
C ARG A 148 9.38 1.62 14.43
N LYS A 149 9.71 0.39 14.01
CA LYS A 149 10.97 0.00 13.39
C LYS A 149 10.76 -0.28 11.89
N GLY A 150 11.85 -0.56 11.17
CA GLY A 150 11.83 -0.71 9.71
C GLY A 150 12.12 0.60 8.97
N ILE A 151 11.62 0.74 7.75
CA ILE A 151 11.85 1.88 6.86
C ILE A 151 10.54 2.61 6.52
N VAL A 152 9.44 1.87 6.32
CA VAL A 152 8.18 2.41 5.77
C VAL A 152 7.48 3.29 6.80
N PHE A 153 7.23 2.74 7.99
CA PHE A 153 6.49 3.40 9.08
C PHE A 153 7.38 3.91 10.23
N ALA A 154 8.69 3.71 10.16
CA ALA A 154 9.61 4.23 11.17
C ALA A 154 9.60 5.77 11.21
N PRO A 155 9.64 6.39 12.41
CA PRO A 155 9.68 7.84 12.58
C PRO A 155 10.86 8.50 11.86
N TYR A 156 10.70 9.74 11.43
CA TYR A 156 11.78 10.47 10.79
C TYR A 156 12.82 10.91 11.83
N GLY A 157 14.07 10.48 11.64
CA GLY A 157 15.14 10.83 12.54
C GLY A 157 16.50 10.27 12.10
N PRO A 158 17.56 10.47 12.91
CA PRO A 158 18.90 9.97 12.62
C PRO A 158 18.95 8.45 12.38
N VAL A 159 18.24 7.66 13.21
CA VAL A 159 18.16 6.20 13.07
C VAL A 159 17.57 5.81 11.71
N TRP A 160 16.41 6.36 11.35
CA TRP A 160 15.78 6.09 10.05
C TRP A 160 16.67 6.51 8.87
N ARG A 161 17.35 7.66 8.97
CA ARG A 161 18.28 8.12 7.91
C ARG A 161 19.46 7.16 7.75
N LYS A 162 20.05 6.69 8.86
CA LYS A 162 21.13 5.70 8.88
C LYS A 162 20.67 4.39 8.25
N GLN A 163 19.51 3.90 8.68
CA GLN A 163 18.91 2.66 8.18
C GLN A 163 18.54 2.71 6.70
N ARG A 164 17.86 3.78 6.26
CA ARG A 164 17.52 3.98 4.85
C ARG A 164 18.77 4.09 3.97
N LYS A 165 19.80 4.81 4.42
CA LYS A 165 21.07 4.95 3.68
C LYS A 165 21.75 3.59 3.53
N PHE A 166 21.80 2.81 4.60
CA PHE A 166 22.31 1.43 4.55
C PHE A 166 21.51 0.60 3.56
N CYS A 167 20.19 0.54 3.72
CA CYS A 167 19.33 -0.27 2.87
C CYS A 167 19.52 0.05 1.38
N HIS A 168 19.49 1.34 1.03
CA HIS A 168 19.64 1.77 -0.35
C HIS A 168 21.04 1.46 -0.92
N THR A 169 22.11 1.64 -0.13
CA THR A 169 23.48 1.29 -0.55
C THR A 169 23.62 -0.22 -0.79
N THR A 170 23.11 -1.04 0.13
CA THR A 170 23.17 -2.51 0.05
C THR A 170 22.33 -3.05 -1.10
N LEU A 171 21.11 -2.54 -1.31
CA LEU A 171 20.31 -2.95 -2.48
C LEU A 171 21.03 -2.62 -3.80
N ARG A 172 21.74 -1.48 -3.88
CA ARG A 172 22.55 -1.12 -5.06
C ARG A 172 23.77 -2.02 -5.26
N SER A 173 24.38 -2.55 -4.20
CA SER A 173 25.48 -3.51 -4.35
C SER A 173 24.99 -4.81 -4.96
N PHE A 174 23.79 -5.27 -4.59
CA PHE A 174 23.14 -6.48 -5.14
C PHE A 174 22.38 -6.27 -6.45
N GLY A 175 22.56 -5.13 -7.12
CA GLY A 175 22.10 -4.95 -8.48
C GLY A 175 20.86 -4.07 -8.68
N LEU A 176 20.35 -3.41 -7.63
CA LEU A 176 19.27 -2.42 -7.80
C LEU A 176 19.68 -1.37 -8.85
N GLY A 177 18.95 -1.37 -9.97
CA GLY A 177 19.21 -0.49 -11.13
C GLY A 177 20.39 -0.92 -12.01
N LYS A 178 20.85 -2.17 -11.94
CA LYS A 178 21.94 -2.73 -12.76
C LYS A 178 21.46 -3.93 -13.57
N LEU A 179 22.14 -4.21 -14.68
CA LEU A 179 21.87 -5.35 -15.57
C LEU A 179 22.04 -6.72 -14.88
N SER A 180 22.75 -6.78 -13.75
CA SER A 180 23.00 -8.03 -13.01
C SER A 180 21.74 -8.71 -12.48
N LEU A 181 20.62 -7.98 -12.36
CA LEU A 181 19.34 -8.55 -11.93
C LEU A 181 18.47 -9.03 -13.09
N GLU A 182 18.79 -8.70 -14.35
CA GLU A 182 18.00 -9.14 -15.51
C GLU A 182 17.83 -10.65 -15.58
N PRO A 183 18.89 -11.48 -15.38
CA PRO A 183 18.74 -12.93 -15.46
C PRO A 183 17.73 -13.47 -14.43
N CYS A 184 17.69 -12.87 -13.23
CA CYS A 184 16.74 -13.27 -12.19
C CYS A 184 15.29 -13.00 -12.62
N ILE A 185 15.04 -11.84 -13.24
CA ILE A 185 13.72 -11.45 -13.73
C ILE A 185 13.31 -12.29 -14.94
N GLN A 186 14.25 -12.58 -15.84
CA GLN A 186 14.04 -13.44 -17.00
C GLN A 186 13.76 -14.89 -16.61
N ASP A 187 14.42 -15.42 -15.59
CA ASP A 187 14.12 -16.73 -15.01
C ASP A 187 12.70 -16.76 -14.42
N GLY A 188 12.31 -15.71 -13.70
CA GLY A 188 10.95 -15.54 -13.19
C GLY A 188 9.92 -15.51 -14.33
N PHE A 189 10.20 -14.78 -15.40
CA PHE A 189 9.38 -14.78 -16.61
C PHE A 189 9.31 -16.17 -17.26
N ALA A 190 10.42 -16.90 -17.37
CA ALA A 190 10.45 -18.24 -17.94
C ALA A 190 9.53 -19.21 -17.17
N SER A 191 9.53 -19.11 -15.83
CA SER A 191 8.60 -19.86 -14.98
C SER A 191 7.14 -19.47 -15.25
N VAL A 192 6.82 -18.17 -15.30
CA VAL A 192 5.47 -17.67 -15.62
C VAL A 192 5.02 -18.15 -17.00
N LYS A 193 5.90 -18.09 -18.00
CA LYS A 193 5.64 -18.54 -19.38
C LYS A 193 5.30 -20.03 -19.41
N ALA A 194 6.08 -20.87 -18.73
CA ALA A 194 5.84 -22.31 -18.68
C ALA A 194 4.49 -22.63 -18.03
N GLU A 195 4.18 -22.01 -16.89
CA GLU A 195 2.91 -22.21 -16.18
C GLU A 195 1.70 -21.65 -16.95
N LEU A 196 1.86 -20.54 -17.66
CA LEU A 196 0.79 -20.00 -18.51
C LEU A 196 0.48 -20.91 -19.70
N LEU A 197 1.49 -21.46 -20.35
CA LEU A 197 1.30 -22.42 -21.45
C LEU A 197 0.60 -23.68 -20.97
N ARG A 198 1.07 -24.24 -19.84
CA ARG A 198 0.46 -25.42 -19.19
C ARG A 198 -0.98 -25.14 -18.78
N GLY A 199 -1.22 -24.06 -18.03
CA GLY A 199 -2.54 -23.68 -17.55
C GLY A 199 -3.52 -23.34 -18.67
N SER A 200 -3.06 -22.73 -19.76
CA SER A 200 -3.92 -22.40 -20.90
C SER A 200 -4.39 -23.65 -21.66
N GLN A 201 -3.54 -24.70 -21.72
CA GLN A 201 -3.93 -25.99 -22.28
C GLN A 201 -4.95 -26.73 -21.39
N GLU A 202 -4.73 -26.72 -20.08
CA GLU A 202 -5.62 -27.37 -19.10
C GLU A 202 -6.98 -26.66 -18.95
N ALA A 203 -6.98 -25.32 -18.98
CA ALA A 203 -8.16 -24.51 -18.75
C ALA A 203 -9.18 -24.56 -19.90
N GLY A 204 -8.80 -25.02 -21.09
CA GLY A 204 -9.71 -25.18 -22.23
C GLY A 204 -10.52 -23.92 -22.59
N GLY A 205 -9.95 -22.73 -22.38
CA GLY A 205 -10.61 -21.44 -22.61
C GLY A 205 -11.29 -20.79 -21.40
N SER A 206 -11.32 -21.44 -20.22
CA SER A 206 -11.82 -20.83 -18.98
C SER A 206 -10.87 -19.78 -18.36
N GLY A 207 -9.64 -19.71 -18.87
CA GLY A 207 -8.62 -18.76 -18.46
C GLY A 207 -7.79 -19.23 -17.26
N VAL A 208 -6.68 -18.53 -17.03
CA VAL A 208 -5.71 -18.80 -15.96
C VAL A 208 -5.61 -17.59 -15.04
N THR A 209 -5.51 -17.82 -13.73
CA THR A 209 -5.30 -16.77 -12.73
C THR A 209 -3.82 -16.42 -12.64
N LEU A 210 -3.48 -15.14 -12.85
CA LEU A 210 -2.10 -14.67 -12.88
C LEU A 210 -1.48 -14.38 -11.52
N VAL A 211 -2.31 -14.08 -10.51
CA VAL A 211 -1.87 -13.64 -9.18
C VAL A 211 -0.76 -14.52 -8.59
N PRO A 212 -0.91 -15.86 -8.49
CA PRO A 212 0.13 -16.69 -7.89
C PRO A 212 1.40 -16.80 -8.75
N LEU A 213 1.26 -16.70 -10.08
CA LEU A 213 2.39 -16.83 -11.01
C LEU A 213 3.27 -15.58 -10.98
N ILE A 214 2.65 -14.42 -11.17
CA ILE A 214 3.34 -13.13 -11.14
C ILE A 214 3.86 -12.84 -9.72
N GLY A 215 3.04 -13.13 -8.70
CA GLY A 215 3.42 -12.95 -7.30
C GLY A 215 4.67 -13.74 -6.92
N ASN A 216 4.76 -15.01 -7.33
CA ASN A 216 5.96 -15.82 -7.07
C ASN A 216 7.19 -15.28 -7.81
N ALA A 217 7.07 -14.99 -9.11
CA ALA A 217 8.18 -14.52 -9.94
C ALA A 217 8.78 -13.20 -9.40
N VAL A 218 7.92 -12.21 -9.09
CA VAL A 218 8.33 -10.93 -8.50
C VAL A 218 8.94 -11.13 -7.11
N SER A 219 8.30 -11.95 -6.26
CA SER A 219 8.81 -12.18 -4.89
C SER A 219 10.18 -12.84 -4.89
N ASN A 220 10.48 -13.66 -5.90
CA ASN A 220 11.78 -14.28 -6.05
C ASN A 220 12.89 -13.29 -6.41
N VAL A 221 12.58 -12.19 -7.10
CA VAL A 221 13.56 -11.12 -7.39
C VAL A 221 14.01 -10.47 -6.08
N ILE A 222 13.07 -9.98 -5.27
CA ILE A 222 13.43 -9.37 -3.98
C ILE A 222 14.00 -10.39 -2.99
N SER A 223 13.51 -11.64 -3.00
CA SER A 223 14.06 -12.73 -2.15
C SER A 223 15.52 -13.04 -2.49
N SER A 224 15.88 -13.02 -3.78
CA SER A 224 17.26 -13.27 -4.18
C SER A 224 18.22 -12.21 -3.62
N ILE A 225 17.76 -10.95 -3.53
CA ILE A 225 18.53 -9.83 -3.00
C ILE A 225 18.60 -9.84 -1.48
N ILE A 226 17.47 -10.09 -0.81
CA ILE A 226 17.38 -9.91 0.65
C ILE A 226 17.59 -11.19 1.47
N LEU A 227 17.31 -12.37 0.89
CA LEU A 227 17.36 -13.68 1.56
C LEU A 227 18.40 -14.62 0.94
N GLY A 228 19.10 -14.18 -0.12
CA GLY A 228 20.10 -14.98 -0.84
C GLY A 228 19.55 -16.23 -1.51
N GLN A 229 18.22 -16.35 -1.68
CA GLN A 229 17.60 -17.55 -2.22
C GLN A 229 16.35 -17.23 -3.04
N ARG A 230 15.98 -18.19 -3.88
CA ARG A 230 14.72 -18.23 -4.63
C ARG A 230 13.92 -19.44 -4.19
N PHE A 231 12.61 -19.32 -4.25
CA PHE A 231 11.65 -20.36 -3.88
C PHE A 231 11.01 -20.94 -5.13
N ASP A 232 10.76 -22.24 -5.12
CA ASP A 232 10.09 -22.92 -6.21
C ASP A 232 8.65 -22.38 -6.38
N PRO A 233 8.14 -22.22 -7.62
CA PRO A 233 6.74 -21.87 -7.86
C PRO A 233 5.71 -22.81 -7.20
N GLN A 234 6.10 -24.04 -6.91
CA GLN A 234 5.30 -25.07 -6.25
C GLN A 234 5.54 -25.15 -4.73
N ASP A 235 6.40 -24.29 -4.16
CA ASP A 235 6.63 -24.23 -2.71
C ASP A 235 5.36 -23.74 -1.97
N GLU A 236 4.66 -24.66 -1.32
CA GLU A 236 3.43 -24.39 -0.59
C GLU A 236 3.65 -23.46 0.61
N GLU A 237 4.79 -23.57 1.31
CA GLU A 237 5.12 -22.69 2.46
C GLU A 237 5.24 -21.25 1.94
N PHE A 238 6.02 -21.05 0.87
CA PHE A 238 6.23 -19.72 0.29
C PHE A 238 4.94 -19.10 -0.26
N ARG A 239 4.15 -19.86 -1.03
CA ARG A 239 2.86 -19.38 -1.56
C ARG A 239 1.91 -18.96 -0.45
N THR A 240 1.82 -19.76 0.62
CA THR A 240 1.00 -19.44 1.79
C THR A 240 1.45 -18.13 2.43
N GLN A 241 2.76 -17.86 2.51
CA GLN A 241 3.26 -16.57 3.02
C GLN A 241 2.85 -15.39 2.13
N LEU A 242 2.93 -15.54 0.80
CA LEU A 242 2.50 -14.50 -0.14
C LEU A 242 1.01 -14.19 0.01
N ASP A 243 0.18 -15.23 0.13
CA ASP A 243 -1.27 -15.08 0.35
C ASP A 243 -1.57 -14.41 1.69
N HIS A 244 -0.87 -14.79 2.75
CA HIS A 244 -0.98 -14.15 4.07
C HIS A 244 -0.60 -12.67 4.04
N MET A 245 0.43 -12.28 3.30
CA MET A 245 0.85 -10.88 3.14
C MET A 245 -0.21 -10.05 2.42
N ALA A 246 -0.69 -10.53 1.27
CA ALA A 246 -1.73 -9.84 0.50
C ALA A 246 -3.03 -9.71 1.31
N HIS A 247 -3.45 -10.80 1.97
CA HIS A 247 -4.62 -10.82 2.84
C HIS A 247 -4.46 -9.85 4.03
N GLY A 248 -3.28 -9.81 4.66
CA GLY A 248 -2.96 -8.91 5.77
C GLY A 248 -3.12 -7.43 5.40
N LEU A 249 -2.65 -7.04 4.21
CA LEU A 249 -2.81 -5.67 3.69
C LEU A 249 -4.27 -5.32 3.40
N GLU A 250 -5.05 -6.27 2.88
CA GLU A 250 -6.47 -6.07 2.57
C GLU A 250 -7.31 -5.93 3.85
N ILE A 251 -7.18 -6.86 4.81
CA ILE A 251 -7.99 -6.83 6.04
C ILE A 251 -7.69 -5.61 6.90
N SER A 252 -6.47 -5.07 6.84
CA SER A 252 -6.06 -3.91 7.65
C SER A 252 -6.88 -2.65 7.35
N MET A 253 -7.43 -2.53 6.14
CA MET A 253 -8.19 -1.36 5.69
C MET A 253 -9.66 -1.67 5.38
N ASN A 254 -9.99 -2.88 4.90
CA ASN A 254 -11.34 -3.25 4.44
C ASN A 254 -12.16 -4.08 5.42
N SER A 255 -11.73 -4.17 6.67
CA SER A 255 -12.40 -5.01 7.67
C SER A 255 -12.58 -4.30 9.00
N ALA A 256 -13.25 -4.97 9.94
CA ALA A 256 -13.36 -4.50 11.32
C ALA A 256 -12.00 -4.34 12.01
N ALA A 257 -10.89 -4.84 11.44
CA ALA A 257 -9.53 -4.59 11.94
C ALA A 257 -9.17 -3.09 11.99
N VAL A 258 -9.77 -2.24 11.15
CA VAL A 258 -9.57 -0.78 11.22
C VAL A 258 -9.96 -0.20 12.58
N LEU A 259 -10.87 -0.86 13.30
CA LEU A 259 -11.29 -0.46 14.65
C LEU A 259 -10.18 -0.58 15.69
N ILE A 260 -9.12 -1.35 15.44
CA ILE A 260 -7.91 -1.40 16.30
C ILE A 260 -7.30 0.00 16.43
N ASN A 261 -7.41 0.83 15.39
CA ASN A 261 -6.88 2.20 15.43
C ASN A 261 -7.66 3.12 16.38
N ILE A 262 -8.88 2.74 16.78
CA ILE A 262 -9.71 3.46 17.74
C ILE A 262 -9.66 2.77 19.11
N PHE A 263 -9.72 1.44 19.10
CA PHE A 263 -9.72 0.58 20.28
C PHE A 263 -8.61 -0.48 20.17
N PRO A 264 -7.36 -0.17 20.56
CA PRO A 264 -6.22 -1.06 20.33
C PRO A 264 -6.34 -2.43 20.97
N TRP A 265 -7.08 -2.55 22.08
CA TRP A 265 -7.31 -3.82 22.78
C TRP A 265 -8.06 -4.86 21.91
N LEU A 266 -8.80 -4.43 20.88
CA LEU A 266 -9.45 -5.33 19.92
C LEU A 266 -8.44 -6.26 19.23
N TYR A 267 -7.18 -5.84 19.10
CA TYR A 267 -6.10 -6.66 18.55
C TYR A 267 -5.94 -8.00 19.28
N HIS A 268 -6.31 -8.10 20.57
CA HIS A 268 -6.12 -9.31 21.36
C HIS A 268 -7.31 -10.29 21.32
N LEU A 269 -8.42 -9.95 20.64
CA LEU A 269 -9.63 -10.77 20.61
C LEU A 269 -9.43 -12.10 19.86
N PRO A 270 -9.81 -13.27 20.42
CA PRO A 270 -9.52 -14.59 19.85
C PRO A 270 -10.42 -15.01 18.67
N PHE A 271 -11.22 -14.10 18.10
CA PHE A 271 -12.19 -14.42 17.05
C PHE A 271 -12.16 -13.43 15.88
N GLY A 272 -12.75 -13.86 14.76
CA GLY A 272 -12.95 -13.04 13.57
C GLY A 272 -11.66 -12.52 12.96
N VAL A 273 -11.76 -11.33 12.35
CA VAL A 273 -10.64 -10.67 11.64
C VAL A 273 -9.45 -10.36 12.56
N PHE A 274 -9.69 -10.15 13.85
CA PHE A 274 -8.62 -9.89 14.83
C PHE A 274 -7.74 -11.13 15.06
N ALA A 275 -8.35 -12.32 15.14
CA ALA A 275 -7.61 -13.58 15.22
C ALA A 275 -6.85 -13.89 13.93
N GLN A 276 -7.47 -13.65 12.77
CA GLN A 276 -6.83 -13.81 11.46
C GLN A 276 -5.59 -12.93 11.33
N LEU A 277 -5.71 -11.64 11.69
CA LEU A 277 -4.58 -10.71 11.66
C LEU A 277 -3.42 -11.17 12.55
N ARG A 278 -3.70 -11.66 13.76
CA ARG A 278 -2.66 -12.23 14.64
C ARG A 278 -2.05 -13.52 14.09
N GLN A 279 -2.83 -14.32 13.37
CA GLN A 279 -2.31 -15.53 12.73
C GLN A 279 -1.33 -15.15 11.62
N VAL A 280 -1.73 -14.23 10.73
CA VAL A 280 -0.87 -13.67 9.67
C VAL A 280 0.43 -13.10 10.26
N GLU A 281 0.34 -12.30 11.33
CA GLU A 281 1.51 -11.72 11.99
C GLU A 281 2.45 -12.80 12.55
N ARG A 282 1.90 -13.85 13.20
CA ARG A 282 2.71 -14.96 13.72
C ARG A 282 3.40 -15.75 12.62
N ASP A 283 2.70 -16.06 11.53
CA ASP A 283 3.23 -16.91 10.46
C ASP A 283 4.36 -16.20 9.70
N ILE A 284 4.15 -14.94 9.35
CA ILE A 284 5.20 -14.10 8.73
C ILE A 284 6.39 -13.95 9.70
N THR A 285 6.12 -13.75 10.99
CA THR A 285 7.18 -13.63 12.01
C THR A 285 8.01 -14.90 12.10
N ALA A 286 7.35 -16.07 12.14
CA ALA A 286 8.02 -17.36 12.21
C ALA A 286 8.88 -17.61 10.96
N PHE A 287 8.33 -17.33 9.78
CA PHE A 287 9.03 -17.49 8.50
C PHE A 287 10.30 -16.63 8.43
N LEU A 288 10.19 -15.32 8.70
CA LEU A 288 11.35 -14.42 8.61
C LEU A 288 12.40 -14.72 9.69
N LYS A 289 11.99 -15.03 10.92
CA LYS A 289 12.94 -15.39 11.99
C LYS A 289 13.68 -16.70 11.69
N LYS A 290 13.02 -17.70 11.11
CA LYS A 290 13.66 -18.95 10.65
C LYS A 290 14.77 -18.62 9.64
N ILE A 291 14.52 -17.70 8.71
CA ILE A 291 15.50 -17.30 7.70
C ILE A 291 16.66 -16.52 8.32
N ILE A 292 16.39 -15.52 9.17
CA ILE A 292 17.43 -14.73 9.85
C ILE A 292 18.32 -15.65 10.71
N ALA A 293 17.72 -16.58 11.45
CA ALA A 293 18.46 -17.55 12.25
C ALA A 293 19.39 -18.43 11.41
N ARG A 294 18.95 -18.86 10.22
CA ARG A 294 19.78 -19.62 9.28
C ARG A 294 20.96 -18.79 8.79
N HIS A 295 20.76 -17.53 8.42
CA HIS A 295 21.85 -16.65 7.98
C HIS A 295 22.87 -16.44 9.09
N ARG A 296 22.40 -16.20 10.33
CA ARG A 296 23.27 -16.10 11.50
C ARG A 296 24.12 -17.35 11.72
N ALA A 297 23.54 -18.54 11.54
CA ALA A 297 24.26 -19.80 11.73
C ALA A 297 25.30 -20.08 10.64
N THR A 298 25.13 -19.54 9.43
CA THR A 298 26.01 -19.77 8.28
C THR A 298 26.78 -18.52 7.85
N LEU A 299 26.86 -17.50 8.69
CA LEU A 299 27.44 -16.21 8.32
C LEU A 299 28.95 -16.37 8.12
N ASP A 300 29.42 -15.99 6.93
CA ASP A 300 30.83 -15.75 6.64
C ASP A 300 31.04 -14.22 6.48
N PRO A 301 31.63 -13.54 7.48
CA PRO A 301 31.78 -12.08 7.45
C PRO A 301 32.62 -11.57 6.28
N GLU A 302 33.52 -12.40 5.72
CA GLU A 302 34.36 -12.02 4.59
C GLU A 302 33.63 -12.14 3.25
N ASN A 303 32.57 -12.95 3.18
CA ASN A 303 31.82 -13.24 1.96
C ASN A 303 30.30 -13.13 2.18
N PRO A 304 29.77 -11.92 2.48
CA PRO A 304 28.34 -11.72 2.68
C PRO A 304 27.55 -12.01 1.40
N ARG A 305 26.53 -12.89 1.51
CA ARG A 305 25.81 -13.42 0.33
C ARG A 305 24.69 -12.50 -0.15
N ASP A 306 24.07 -11.78 0.78
CA ASP A 306 22.82 -11.04 0.56
C ASP A 306 22.68 -9.88 1.58
N PHE A 307 21.52 -9.22 1.55
CA PHE A 307 21.22 -8.13 2.46
C PHE A 307 21.31 -8.51 3.94
N ILE A 308 20.81 -9.69 4.33
CA ILE A 308 20.80 -10.12 5.73
C ILE A 308 22.24 -10.26 6.22
N ASP A 309 23.09 -10.95 5.47
CA ASP A 309 24.50 -11.10 5.83
C ASP A 309 25.19 -9.73 5.94
N MET A 310 25.00 -8.83 4.96
CA MET A 310 25.56 -7.48 5.01
C MET A 310 25.13 -6.70 6.26
N TYR A 311 23.86 -6.83 6.66
CA TYR A 311 23.35 -6.18 7.86
C TYR A 311 23.94 -6.80 9.13
N LEU A 312 24.06 -8.12 9.19
CA LEU A 312 24.68 -8.81 10.32
C LEU A 312 26.17 -8.43 10.45
N VAL A 313 26.90 -8.30 9.34
CA VAL A 313 28.29 -7.81 9.33
C VAL A 313 28.38 -6.39 9.84
N GLU A 314 27.51 -5.48 9.38
CA GLU A 314 27.48 -4.09 9.88
C GLU A 314 27.15 -4.03 11.38
N MET A 315 26.26 -4.91 11.86
CA MET A 315 25.94 -5.03 13.28
C MET A 315 27.14 -5.52 14.10
N LEU A 316 27.91 -6.49 13.59
CA LEU A 316 29.15 -6.96 14.22
C LEU A 316 30.22 -5.86 14.25
N ALA A 317 30.37 -5.10 13.17
CA ALA A 317 31.35 -4.02 13.06
C ALA A 317 31.11 -2.87 14.05
N GLN A 318 29.85 -2.60 14.41
CA GLN A 318 29.49 -1.55 15.39
C GLN A 318 29.59 -1.99 16.86
N GLY A 319 29.78 -3.29 17.14
CA GLY A 319 29.94 -3.85 18.48
C GLY A 319 28.74 -3.62 19.43
N GLU A 320 28.99 -3.68 20.74
CA GLU A 320 27.97 -3.54 21.81
C GLU A 320 27.36 -2.12 21.94
N THR A 321 27.80 -1.14 21.15
CA THR A 321 27.10 0.16 21.07
C THR A 321 25.69 0.04 20.48
N SER A 322 25.34 -1.12 19.92
CA SER A 322 24.01 -1.55 19.46
C SER A 322 22.90 -1.52 20.55
N GLY A 323 23.25 -1.41 21.83
CA GLY A 323 22.30 -1.30 22.94
C GLY A 323 21.89 0.13 23.33
N SER A 324 22.55 1.18 22.80
CA SER A 324 22.15 2.56 23.05
C SER A 324 21.11 3.02 22.01
N GLU A 325 20.27 4.01 22.34
CA GLU A 325 19.31 4.61 21.40
C GLU A 325 19.99 5.21 20.14
N GLU A 326 21.33 5.32 20.13
CA GLU A 326 22.16 5.80 19.02
C GLU A 326 22.75 4.66 18.15
N GLY A 327 22.81 3.44 18.67
CA GLY A 327 23.34 2.22 18.04
C GLY A 327 22.38 1.61 17.03
N GLY A 328 22.08 2.33 15.94
CA GLY A 328 20.94 2.06 15.07
C GLY A 328 20.77 0.66 14.45
N PHE A 329 21.71 -0.30 14.57
CA PHE A 329 21.63 -1.65 13.99
C PHE A 329 21.41 -2.73 15.06
N SER A 330 20.28 -3.44 14.96
CA SER A 330 19.99 -4.64 15.76
C SER A 330 19.27 -5.70 14.94
N GLU A 331 19.33 -6.97 15.38
CA GLU A 331 18.62 -8.08 14.75
C GLU A 331 17.09 -7.88 14.77
N GLU A 332 16.57 -7.27 15.85
CA GLU A 332 15.16 -6.91 15.91
C GLU A 332 14.79 -5.87 14.85
N TYR A 333 15.65 -4.87 14.61
CA TYR A 333 15.41 -3.87 13.57
C TYR A 333 15.57 -4.48 12.17
N LEU A 334 16.52 -5.41 11.98
CA LEU A 334 16.69 -6.19 10.75
C LEU A 334 15.40 -6.93 10.38
N PHE A 335 14.77 -7.60 11.34
CA PHE A 335 13.50 -8.30 11.13
C PHE A 335 12.44 -7.40 10.48
N TYR A 336 12.24 -6.19 10.99
CA TYR A 336 11.27 -5.25 10.41
C TYR A 336 11.72 -4.71 9.05
N ILE A 337 13.02 -4.52 8.82
CA ILE A 337 13.54 -4.11 7.50
C ILE A 337 13.28 -5.19 6.45
N ILE A 338 13.56 -6.45 6.75
CA ILE A 338 13.31 -7.56 5.83
C ILE A 338 11.82 -7.69 5.53
N GLY A 339 10.97 -7.60 6.56
CA GLY A 339 9.51 -7.57 6.36
C GLY A 339 9.05 -6.43 5.45
N ASP A 340 9.54 -5.21 5.70
CA ASP A 340 9.23 -4.03 4.87
C ASP A 340 9.67 -4.22 3.41
N LEU A 341 10.92 -4.66 3.18
CA LEU A 341 11.47 -4.85 1.83
C LEU A 341 10.73 -5.96 1.07
N PHE A 342 10.45 -7.06 1.74
CA PHE A 342 9.77 -8.21 1.16
C PHE A 342 8.33 -7.86 0.74
N ILE A 343 7.54 -7.30 1.66
CA ILE A 343 6.15 -6.89 1.37
C ILE A 343 6.11 -5.80 0.29
N ALA A 344 6.94 -4.76 0.40
CA ALA A 344 6.92 -3.65 -0.54
C ALA A 344 7.35 -4.08 -1.95
N GLY A 345 8.37 -4.93 -2.08
CA GLY A 345 8.86 -5.41 -3.37
C GLY A 345 7.87 -6.36 -4.06
N THR A 346 7.23 -7.23 -3.28
CA THR A 346 6.26 -8.21 -3.79
C THR A 346 4.93 -7.58 -4.21
N ASP A 347 4.21 -6.97 -3.26
CA ASP A 347 2.79 -6.66 -3.46
C ASP A 347 2.60 -5.54 -4.49
N THR A 348 3.44 -4.51 -4.44
CA THR A 348 3.32 -3.35 -5.34
C THR A 348 3.62 -3.69 -6.80
N THR A 349 4.72 -4.42 -7.05
CA THR A 349 5.14 -4.79 -8.41
C THR A 349 4.18 -5.82 -9.01
N THR A 350 3.75 -6.81 -8.21
CA THR A 350 2.74 -7.81 -8.63
C THR A 350 1.46 -7.13 -9.07
N ASN A 351 0.88 -6.27 -8.23
CA ASN A 351 -0.36 -5.57 -8.55
C ASN A 351 -0.19 -4.65 -9.79
N SER A 352 0.96 -4.01 -9.96
CA SER A 352 1.25 -3.19 -11.14
C SER A 352 1.22 -4.01 -12.44
N ILE A 353 1.86 -5.18 -12.45
CA ILE A 353 1.89 -6.07 -13.62
C ILE A 353 0.50 -6.66 -13.89
N LEU A 354 -0.24 -7.06 -12.84
CA LEU A 354 -1.60 -7.56 -12.97
C LEU A 354 -2.53 -6.52 -13.59
N TRP A 355 -2.44 -5.25 -13.16
CA TRP A 355 -3.15 -4.15 -13.79
C TRP A 355 -2.75 -3.98 -15.26
N MET A 356 -1.47 -4.05 -15.59
CA MET A 356 -1.02 -3.93 -16.98
C MET A 356 -1.62 -5.02 -17.87
N VAL A 357 -1.58 -6.28 -17.44
CA VAL A 357 -2.20 -7.36 -18.22
C VAL A 357 -3.71 -7.16 -18.35
N LEU A 358 -4.39 -6.71 -17.29
CA LEU A 358 -5.81 -6.41 -17.35
C LEU A 358 -6.13 -5.29 -18.35
N TYR A 359 -5.39 -4.18 -18.34
CA TYR A 359 -5.57 -3.10 -19.32
C TYR A 359 -5.29 -3.57 -20.75
N MET A 360 -4.31 -4.45 -20.96
CA MET A 360 -4.06 -5.02 -22.29
C MET A 360 -5.21 -5.92 -22.77
N CYS A 361 -5.86 -6.65 -21.86
CA CYS A 361 -7.07 -7.43 -22.19
C CYS A 361 -8.25 -6.54 -22.58
N LEU A 362 -8.38 -5.36 -21.94
CA LEU A 362 -9.48 -4.41 -22.17
C LEU A 362 -9.24 -3.49 -23.38
N HIS A 363 -7.97 -3.27 -23.75
CA HIS A 363 -7.55 -2.42 -24.86
C HIS A 363 -6.68 -3.21 -25.85
N PRO A 364 -7.30 -4.14 -26.62
CA PRO A 364 -6.57 -5.02 -27.54
C PRO A 364 -5.83 -4.24 -28.64
N ASP A 365 -6.31 -3.06 -29.02
CA ASP A 365 -5.66 -2.16 -29.97
C ASP A 365 -4.34 -1.59 -29.42
N VAL A 366 -4.29 -1.28 -28.13
CA VAL A 366 -3.06 -0.83 -27.45
C VAL A 366 -2.10 -2.01 -27.30
N GLN A 367 -2.61 -3.18 -26.94
CA GLN A 367 -1.82 -4.40 -26.85
C GLN A 367 -1.13 -4.73 -28.18
N GLU A 368 -1.87 -4.67 -29.29
CA GLU A 368 -1.34 -4.90 -30.63
C GLU A 368 -0.23 -3.90 -30.99
N LYS A 369 -0.40 -2.61 -30.67
CA LYS A 369 0.64 -1.59 -30.91
C LYS A 369 1.92 -1.84 -30.11
N VAL A 370 1.80 -2.23 -28.84
CA VAL A 370 2.96 -2.62 -28.01
C VAL A 370 3.67 -3.82 -28.62
N GLN A 371 2.91 -4.83 -29.04
CA GLN A 371 3.44 -6.02 -29.69
C GLN A 371 4.16 -5.70 -31.01
N GLN A 372 3.57 -4.86 -31.86
CA GLN A 372 4.18 -4.41 -33.11
C GLN A 372 5.49 -3.64 -32.88
N GLU A 373 5.55 -2.78 -31.87
CA GLU A 373 6.79 -2.07 -31.51
C GLU A 373 7.88 -3.05 -31.06
N ILE A 374 7.54 -3.98 -30.18
CA ILE A 374 8.46 -5.02 -29.69
C ILE A 374 8.98 -5.87 -30.86
N ASP A 375 8.10 -6.32 -31.75
CA ASP A 375 8.48 -7.14 -32.90
C ASP A 375 9.40 -6.38 -33.87
N ALA A 376 9.12 -5.10 -34.11
CA ALA A 376 9.91 -4.26 -35.00
C ALA A 376 11.34 -4.01 -34.49
N VAL A 377 11.51 -3.86 -33.17
CA VAL A 377 12.79 -3.53 -32.54
C VAL A 377 13.59 -4.77 -32.15
N LEU A 378 12.93 -5.79 -31.60
CA LEU A 378 13.58 -6.96 -30.99
C LEU A 378 13.39 -8.25 -31.80
N GLY A 379 12.33 -8.32 -32.62
CA GLY A 379 11.88 -9.55 -33.24
C GLY A 379 11.46 -10.61 -32.21
N SER A 380 11.46 -11.88 -32.63
CA SER A 380 11.10 -13.04 -31.78
C SER A 380 12.31 -13.81 -31.23
N GLY A 381 13.53 -13.43 -31.62
CA GLY A 381 14.74 -14.23 -31.38
C GLY A 381 15.44 -14.02 -30.03
N ARG A 382 15.14 -12.93 -29.31
CA ARG A 382 15.72 -12.64 -27.98
C ARG A 382 14.70 -12.00 -27.05
N LEU A 383 14.87 -12.22 -25.75
CA LEU A 383 14.09 -11.55 -24.72
C LEU A 383 14.44 -10.05 -24.62
N PRO A 384 13.50 -9.20 -24.18
CA PRO A 384 13.78 -7.81 -23.83
C PRO A 384 14.85 -7.69 -22.74
N SER A 385 15.69 -6.66 -22.86
CA SER A 385 16.69 -6.23 -21.88
C SER A 385 16.46 -4.76 -21.52
N LEU A 386 16.97 -4.30 -20.38
CA LEU A 386 16.87 -2.89 -19.99
C LEU A 386 17.56 -1.94 -20.96
N THR A 387 18.52 -2.43 -21.74
CA THR A 387 19.16 -1.62 -22.78
C THR A 387 18.18 -1.25 -23.90
N ASP A 388 17.12 -2.02 -24.09
CA ASP A 388 16.07 -1.79 -25.08
C ASP A 388 15.01 -0.78 -24.62
N LYS A 389 15.05 -0.41 -23.34
CA LYS A 389 14.04 0.47 -22.74
C LYS A 389 13.87 1.78 -23.52
N GLY A 390 14.98 2.44 -23.82
CA GLY A 390 14.98 3.70 -24.58
C GLY A 390 14.58 3.57 -26.06
N THR A 391 14.46 2.35 -26.58
CA THR A 391 14.04 2.08 -27.97
C THR A 391 12.60 1.61 -28.09
N LEU A 392 11.87 1.47 -26.97
CA LEU A 392 10.46 1.05 -26.91
C LEU A 392 9.57 2.14 -26.30
N PRO A 393 9.51 3.35 -26.89
CA PRO A 393 8.80 4.49 -26.29
C PRO A 393 7.31 4.25 -26.11
N TYR A 394 6.61 3.57 -27.03
CA TYR A 394 5.18 3.29 -26.90
C TYR A 394 4.91 2.26 -25.79
N THR A 395 5.77 1.26 -25.64
CA THR A 395 5.73 0.30 -24.53
C THR A 395 5.95 1.01 -23.19
N GLU A 396 6.96 1.88 -23.08
CA GLU A 396 7.18 2.70 -21.88
C GLU A 396 6.00 3.62 -21.57
N ALA A 397 5.46 4.30 -22.58
CA ALA A 397 4.29 5.17 -22.46
C ALA A 397 3.05 4.39 -21.96
N THR A 398 2.87 3.16 -22.44
CA THR A 398 1.78 2.27 -22.00
C THR A 398 1.94 1.86 -20.54
N ILE A 399 3.15 1.47 -20.12
CA ILE A 399 3.45 1.16 -18.71
C ILE A 399 3.15 2.39 -17.83
N MET A 400 3.61 3.57 -18.23
CA MET A 400 3.40 4.81 -17.49
C MET A 400 1.91 5.17 -17.39
N GLU A 401 1.14 4.97 -18.45
CA GLU A 401 -0.29 5.24 -18.44
C GLU A 401 -1.06 4.29 -17.52
N VAL A 402 -0.74 2.99 -17.52
CA VAL A 402 -1.35 2.06 -16.55
C VAL A 402 -0.99 2.45 -15.12
N MET A 403 0.27 2.82 -14.85
CA MET A 403 0.69 3.29 -13.52
C MET A 403 -0.04 4.57 -13.09
N ARG A 404 -0.28 5.51 -14.02
CA ARG A 404 -1.06 6.73 -13.76
C ARG A 404 -2.51 6.40 -13.44
N MET A 405 -3.12 5.50 -14.22
CA MET A 405 -4.52 5.14 -14.03
C MET A 405 -4.75 4.38 -12.74
N THR A 406 -3.86 3.48 -12.38
CA THR A 406 -4.12 2.56 -11.26
C THR A 406 -3.48 3.03 -9.96
N VAL A 407 -2.35 3.76 -10.02
CA VAL A 407 -1.61 4.29 -8.86
C VAL A 407 -1.57 3.29 -7.72
N VAL A 408 -0.68 2.30 -7.80
CA VAL A 408 -0.71 1.13 -6.90
C VAL A 408 -0.76 1.47 -5.40
N VAL A 409 -0.26 2.64 -4.97
CA VAL A 409 -0.47 3.19 -3.61
C VAL A 409 -1.21 4.55 -3.70
N PRO A 410 -2.54 4.56 -3.85
CA PRO A 410 -3.26 5.76 -4.30
C PRO A 410 -3.31 6.89 -3.26
N LEU A 411 -3.18 6.58 -1.97
CA LEU A 411 -3.14 7.57 -0.88
C LEU A 411 -1.75 7.77 -0.26
N SER A 412 -0.71 7.31 -0.96
CA SER A 412 0.65 7.21 -0.42
C SER A 412 0.68 6.47 0.95
N VAL A 413 1.81 6.54 1.64
CA VAL A 413 1.91 6.11 3.04
C VAL A 413 1.69 7.33 3.93
N PRO A 414 0.83 7.27 4.97
CA PRO A 414 0.55 8.42 5.83
C PRO A 414 1.80 9.12 6.36
N HIS A 415 1.78 10.44 6.27
CA HIS A 415 2.80 11.36 6.79
C HIS A 415 2.31 12.00 8.10
N MET A 416 3.20 12.67 8.82
CA MET A 416 2.84 13.40 10.03
C MET A 416 3.60 14.73 10.10
N ALA A 417 2.92 15.79 10.54
CA ALA A 417 3.54 17.07 10.87
C ALA A 417 4.40 16.95 12.14
N SER A 418 5.72 17.07 12.00
CA SER A 418 6.67 16.97 13.13
C SER A 418 6.59 18.18 14.08
N ARG A 419 6.10 19.32 13.59
CA ARG A 419 5.85 20.55 14.34
C ARG A 419 4.64 21.29 13.77
N THR A 420 4.04 22.16 14.57
CA THR A 420 2.97 23.05 14.11
C THR A 420 3.53 23.99 13.04
N THR A 421 2.82 24.15 11.92
CA THR A 421 3.26 25.00 10.80
C THR A 421 2.09 25.64 10.08
N GLU A 422 2.34 26.76 9.40
CA GLU A 422 1.40 27.34 8.45
C GLU A 422 1.62 26.72 7.07
N PHE A 423 0.56 26.19 6.47
CA PHE A 423 0.59 25.56 5.16
C PHE A 423 -0.65 25.97 4.37
N ARG A 424 -0.42 26.61 3.21
CA ARG A 424 -1.49 27.09 2.31
C ARG A 424 -2.58 27.91 3.02
N GLY A 425 -2.18 28.77 3.96
CA GLY A 425 -3.09 29.65 4.71
C GLY A 425 -3.77 29.02 5.92
N TYR A 426 -3.47 27.76 6.22
CA TYR A 426 -4.02 27.03 7.35
C TYR A 426 -2.95 26.69 8.38
N THR A 427 -3.36 26.68 9.65
CA THR A 427 -2.53 26.16 10.74
C THR A 427 -2.64 24.63 10.77
N ILE A 428 -1.51 23.95 10.62
CA ILE A 428 -1.41 22.49 10.72
C ILE A 428 -0.72 22.15 12.05
N PRO A 429 -1.45 21.68 13.08
CA PRO A 429 -0.86 21.33 14.37
C PRO A 429 0.16 20.18 14.28
N LYS A 430 1.15 20.18 15.17
CA LYS A 430 2.05 19.03 15.39
C LYS A 430 1.23 17.75 15.63
N GLY A 431 1.67 16.64 15.05
CA GLY A 431 1.02 15.34 15.19
C GLY A 431 -0.17 15.13 14.25
N THR A 432 -0.50 16.13 13.42
CA THR A 432 -1.53 15.98 12.38
C THR A 432 -1.07 14.96 11.33
N VAL A 433 -1.93 14.01 11.01
CA VAL A 433 -1.68 13.03 9.94
C VAL A 433 -1.89 13.73 8.60
N ILE A 434 -0.95 13.56 7.68
CA ILE A 434 -1.01 14.12 6.33
C ILE A 434 -1.17 12.96 5.35
N ILE A 435 -2.19 13.02 4.49
CA ILE A 435 -2.46 12.01 3.46
C ILE A 435 -2.28 12.65 2.08
N PRO A 436 -1.16 12.39 1.39
CA PRO A 436 -0.99 12.78 0.00
C PRO A 436 -1.85 11.91 -0.91
N ASN A 437 -2.87 12.49 -1.54
CA ASN A 437 -3.77 11.77 -2.44
C ASN A 437 -3.14 11.68 -3.85
N LEU A 438 -2.26 10.71 -4.08
CA LEU A 438 -1.63 10.49 -5.39
C LEU A 438 -2.66 10.17 -6.47
N TRP A 439 -3.74 9.48 -6.13
CA TRP A 439 -4.87 9.23 -7.03
C TRP A 439 -5.45 10.52 -7.61
N SER A 440 -5.56 11.57 -6.79
CA SER A 440 -5.99 12.89 -7.27
C SER A 440 -4.96 13.55 -8.18
N VAL A 441 -3.66 13.46 -7.87
CA VAL A 441 -2.58 14.04 -8.68
C VAL A 441 -2.59 13.46 -10.08
N HIS A 442 -2.79 12.15 -10.18
CA HIS A 442 -2.82 11.44 -11.46
C HIS A 442 -4.14 11.57 -12.21
N ARG A 443 -5.16 12.22 -11.63
CA ARG A 443 -6.47 12.49 -12.26
C ARG A 443 -6.85 13.96 -12.28
N ASP A 444 -5.90 14.83 -11.98
CA ASP A 444 -6.13 16.27 -11.91
C ASP A 444 -6.35 16.83 -13.32
N PRO A 445 -7.57 17.31 -13.65
CA PRO A 445 -7.90 17.80 -14.98
C PRO A 445 -7.17 19.10 -15.34
N SER A 446 -6.52 19.76 -14.38
CA SER A 446 -5.70 20.95 -14.65
C SER A 446 -4.35 20.62 -15.31
N VAL A 447 -3.86 19.38 -15.15
CA VAL A 447 -2.57 18.93 -15.69
C VAL A 447 -2.68 17.69 -16.60
N TRP A 448 -3.78 16.94 -16.52
CA TRP A 448 -4.06 15.80 -17.38
C TRP A 448 -5.28 16.06 -18.26
N GLU A 449 -5.08 16.06 -19.58
CA GLU A 449 -6.18 16.08 -20.54
C GLU A 449 -6.95 14.75 -20.51
N ASN A 450 -8.28 14.82 -20.39
CA ASN A 450 -9.18 13.66 -20.26
C ASN A 450 -8.61 12.61 -19.28
N PRO A 451 -8.54 12.94 -17.97
CA PRO A 451 -7.77 12.17 -16.99
C PRO A 451 -8.28 10.74 -16.78
N ASP A 452 -9.55 10.47 -17.07
CA ASP A 452 -10.13 9.14 -16.88
C ASP A 452 -10.01 8.24 -18.14
N ASP A 453 -9.54 8.79 -19.26
CA ASP A 453 -9.30 8.02 -20.48
C ASP A 453 -7.94 7.34 -20.44
N PHE A 454 -7.92 6.04 -20.78
CA PHE A 454 -6.68 5.31 -20.98
C PHE A 454 -6.07 5.66 -22.34
N ASN A 455 -4.98 6.44 -22.33
CA ASN A 455 -4.31 6.90 -23.54
C ASN A 455 -2.79 6.94 -23.38
N PRO A 456 -2.05 5.90 -23.82
CA PRO A 456 -0.59 5.88 -23.78
C PRO A 456 0.08 7.06 -24.49
N SER A 457 -0.50 7.55 -25.60
CA SER A 457 0.09 8.63 -26.39
C SER A 457 0.25 9.95 -25.62
N ARG A 458 -0.38 10.12 -24.45
CA ARG A 458 -0.15 11.30 -23.60
C ARG A 458 1.29 11.40 -23.06
N PHE A 459 2.01 10.29 -23.05
CA PHE A 459 3.43 10.22 -22.67
C PHE A 459 4.36 10.25 -23.88
N LEU A 460 3.87 10.59 -25.07
CA LEU A 460 4.67 10.70 -26.28
C LEU A 460 4.62 12.12 -26.83
N ASP A 461 5.72 12.59 -27.39
CA ASP A 461 5.75 13.81 -28.20
C ASP A 461 5.30 13.56 -29.64
N GLU A 462 5.29 14.62 -30.46
CA GLU A 462 4.91 14.54 -31.88
C GLU A 462 5.85 13.63 -32.70
N GLN A 463 7.05 13.35 -32.20
CA GLN A 463 8.05 12.47 -32.82
C GLN A 463 7.99 11.04 -32.26
N GLY A 464 7.02 10.74 -31.39
CA GLY A 464 6.88 9.45 -30.75
C GLY A 464 7.94 9.14 -29.69
N GLN A 465 8.65 10.16 -29.17
CA GLN A 465 9.61 9.99 -28.09
C GLN A 465 8.93 10.17 -26.72
N LEU A 466 9.48 9.50 -25.71
CA LEU A 466 8.90 9.46 -24.38
C LEU A 466 9.00 10.83 -23.65
N LEU A 467 7.85 11.38 -23.26
CA LEU A 467 7.72 12.58 -22.45
C LEU A 467 7.77 12.27 -20.95
N ARG A 468 8.63 12.98 -20.23
CA ARG A 468 8.65 12.98 -18.76
C ARG A 468 7.82 14.13 -18.22
N LYS A 469 6.80 13.80 -17.44
CA LYS A 469 5.91 14.76 -16.79
C LYS A 469 6.25 14.85 -15.30
N GLU A 470 6.51 16.04 -14.79
CA GLU A 470 6.90 16.25 -13.38
C GLU A 470 5.80 15.87 -12.37
N TYR A 471 4.55 15.91 -12.82
CA TYR A 471 3.36 15.52 -12.05
C TYR A 471 3.05 14.01 -12.14
N PHE A 472 3.83 13.24 -12.90
CA PHE A 472 3.77 11.79 -12.88
C PHE A 472 4.61 11.22 -11.73
N ILE A 473 3.99 11.10 -10.55
CA ILE A 473 4.65 10.71 -9.30
C ILE A 473 4.10 9.41 -8.65
N PRO A 474 3.99 8.28 -9.37
CA PRO A 474 3.43 7.02 -8.82
C PRO A 474 4.25 6.44 -7.65
N PHE A 475 5.51 6.84 -7.51
CA PHE A 475 6.43 6.43 -6.44
C PHE A 475 6.50 7.45 -5.29
N GLY A 476 5.65 8.47 -5.30
CA GLY A 476 5.76 9.63 -4.41
C GLY A 476 6.98 10.50 -4.72
N ILE A 477 7.25 11.47 -3.83
CA ILE A 477 8.34 12.46 -3.96
C ILE A 477 8.91 12.82 -2.57
N GLY A 478 9.98 13.60 -2.56
CA GLY A 478 10.58 14.12 -1.32
C GLY A 478 11.41 13.08 -0.58
N ARG A 479 11.65 13.31 0.73
CA ARG A 479 12.58 12.49 1.54
C ARG A 479 12.11 11.03 1.68
N ARG A 480 10.81 10.77 1.55
CA ARG A 480 10.18 9.45 1.67
C ARG A 480 9.87 8.81 0.30
N VAL A 481 10.41 9.33 -0.80
CA VAL A 481 10.27 8.72 -2.14
C VAL A 481 10.57 7.22 -2.10
N CYS A 482 9.88 6.42 -2.91
CA CYS A 482 10.04 4.97 -2.92
C CYS A 482 11.53 4.57 -3.05
N MET A 483 12.01 3.75 -2.12
CA MET A 483 13.40 3.27 -2.15
C MET A 483 13.63 2.23 -3.25
N GLY A 484 12.56 1.50 -3.63
CA GLY A 484 12.59 0.45 -4.65
C GLY A 484 12.24 0.93 -6.06
N GLU A 485 12.12 2.24 -6.31
CA GLU A 485 11.66 2.77 -7.61
C GLU A 485 12.43 2.21 -8.81
N GLN A 486 13.76 2.14 -8.73
CA GLN A 486 14.58 1.65 -9.84
C GLN A 486 14.39 0.15 -10.08
N LEU A 487 14.24 -0.63 -9.00
CA LEU A 487 13.97 -2.07 -9.07
C LEU A 487 12.60 -2.33 -9.68
N ALA A 488 11.55 -1.65 -9.17
CA ALA A 488 10.19 -1.79 -9.68
C ALA A 488 10.08 -1.40 -11.17
N LYS A 489 10.72 -0.30 -11.60
CA LYS A 489 10.75 0.11 -13.02
C LYS A 489 11.42 -0.92 -13.93
N MET A 490 12.43 -1.64 -13.43
CA MET A 490 13.12 -2.70 -14.16
C MET A 490 12.24 -3.95 -14.25
N GLU A 491 11.73 -4.42 -13.12
CA GLU A 491 10.87 -5.61 -13.06
C GLU A 491 9.62 -5.45 -13.93
N VAL A 492 8.93 -4.31 -13.78
CA VAL A 492 7.75 -4.00 -14.58
C VAL A 492 8.09 -4.01 -16.07
N PHE A 493 9.14 -3.30 -16.49
CA PHE A 493 9.47 -3.19 -17.91
C PHE A 493 9.82 -4.55 -18.51
N LEU A 494 10.71 -5.30 -17.88
CA LEU A 494 11.16 -6.60 -18.39
C LEU A 494 10.03 -7.63 -18.38
N MET A 495 9.25 -7.71 -17.29
CA MET A 495 8.14 -8.65 -17.20
C MET A 495 7.03 -8.30 -18.20
N PHE A 496 6.62 -7.03 -18.26
CA PHE A 496 5.56 -6.58 -19.18
C PHE A 496 5.95 -6.79 -20.64
N SER A 497 7.11 -6.31 -21.05
CA SER A 497 7.58 -6.48 -22.44
C SER A 497 7.75 -7.95 -22.81
N SER A 498 8.28 -8.79 -21.91
CA SER A 498 8.42 -10.24 -22.17
C SER A 498 7.05 -10.93 -22.30
N LEU A 499 6.06 -10.54 -21.47
CA LEU A 499 4.69 -11.05 -21.58
C LEU A 499 4.05 -10.63 -22.91
N MET A 500 4.20 -9.37 -23.31
CA MET A 500 3.65 -8.87 -24.58
C MET A 500 4.37 -9.50 -25.80
N GLN A 501 5.67 -9.74 -25.70
CA GLN A 501 6.41 -10.43 -26.76
C GLN A 501 5.89 -11.87 -26.94
N ALA A 502 5.67 -12.59 -25.84
CA ALA A 502 5.37 -14.03 -25.88
C ALA A 502 3.89 -14.37 -26.05
N PHE A 503 2.97 -13.48 -25.68
CA PHE A 503 1.55 -13.80 -25.61
C PHE A 503 0.65 -12.65 -26.06
N THR A 504 -0.53 -13.03 -26.56
CA THR A 504 -1.71 -12.18 -26.66
C THR A 504 -2.70 -12.57 -25.58
N PHE A 505 -3.07 -11.62 -24.73
CA PHE A 505 -3.99 -11.80 -23.62
C PHE A 505 -5.40 -11.32 -23.95
N ARG A 506 -6.40 -12.12 -23.56
CA ARG A 506 -7.82 -11.79 -23.64
C ARG A 506 -8.54 -12.23 -22.38
N LEU A 507 -9.69 -11.63 -22.10
CA LEU A 507 -10.61 -12.16 -21.10
C LEU A 507 -11.29 -13.44 -21.63
N PRO A 508 -11.59 -14.43 -20.76
CA PRO A 508 -12.40 -15.58 -21.13
C PRO A 508 -13.76 -15.17 -21.71
N GLU A 509 -14.21 -15.87 -22.75
CA GLU A 509 -15.52 -15.59 -23.35
C GLU A 509 -16.66 -15.78 -22.36
N GLY A 510 -17.74 -15.01 -22.52
CA GLY A 510 -18.94 -15.10 -21.69
C GLY A 510 -18.82 -14.53 -20.27
N HIS A 511 -17.65 -13.98 -19.89
CA HIS A 511 -17.45 -13.32 -18.60
C HIS A 511 -17.54 -11.79 -18.75
N ALA A 512 -18.23 -11.14 -17.80
CA ALA A 512 -18.25 -9.68 -17.76
C ALA A 512 -16.83 -9.15 -17.47
N PRO A 513 -16.43 -8.01 -18.07
CA PRO A 513 -15.17 -7.36 -17.74
C PRO A 513 -15.05 -7.12 -16.24
N PRO A 514 -13.89 -7.42 -15.62
CA PRO A 514 -13.70 -7.18 -14.19
C PRO A 514 -13.73 -5.68 -13.89
N SER A 515 -14.17 -5.34 -12.67
CA SER A 515 -14.26 -3.94 -12.25
C SER A 515 -12.89 -3.27 -12.16
N LEU A 516 -12.76 -2.09 -12.77
CA LEU A 516 -11.58 -1.23 -12.67
C LEU A 516 -11.52 -0.41 -11.36
N GLN A 517 -12.50 -0.56 -10.47
CA GLN A 517 -12.47 0.10 -9.15
C GLN A 517 -11.37 -0.47 -8.24
N GLY A 518 -10.97 -1.72 -8.47
CA GLY A 518 -9.97 -2.42 -7.67
C GLY A 518 -10.41 -2.75 -6.25
N ARG A 519 -9.57 -3.52 -5.55
CA ARG A 519 -9.67 -3.83 -4.13
C ARG A 519 -8.64 -2.98 -3.40
N PHE A 520 -9.11 -1.95 -2.71
CA PHE A 520 -8.24 -0.98 -2.03
C PHE A 520 -7.87 -1.48 -0.63
N GLY A 521 -6.62 -1.89 -0.41
CA GLY A 521 -6.06 -2.12 0.93
C GLY A 521 -5.16 -0.95 1.33
N LEU A 522 -3.88 -1.25 1.57
CA LEU A 522 -2.81 -0.24 1.47
C LEU A 522 -2.45 0.02 0.00
N THR A 523 -2.48 -1.03 -0.81
CA THR A 523 -2.28 -1.02 -2.25
C THR A 523 -3.61 -1.19 -2.98
N LEU A 524 -3.66 -0.76 -4.25
CA LEU A 524 -4.80 -1.00 -5.12
C LEU A 524 -4.53 -2.25 -5.98
N ALA A 525 -5.14 -3.37 -5.60
CA ALA A 525 -5.10 -4.60 -6.40
C ALA A 525 -6.28 -4.63 -7.39
N PRO A 526 -6.16 -5.26 -8.57
CA PRO A 526 -7.33 -5.57 -9.38
C PRO A 526 -8.28 -6.53 -8.64
N GLY A 527 -9.55 -6.53 -9.05
CA GLY A 527 -10.47 -7.61 -8.66
C GLY A 527 -9.97 -8.96 -9.17
N ALA A 528 -10.50 -10.07 -8.65
CA ALA A 528 -10.13 -11.39 -9.17
C ALA A 528 -10.52 -11.50 -10.66
N PHE A 529 -9.56 -11.89 -11.51
CA PHE A 529 -9.78 -12.10 -12.93
C PHE A 529 -8.89 -13.24 -13.44
N SER A 530 -9.36 -13.86 -14.51
CA SER A 530 -8.63 -14.89 -15.25
C SER A 530 -8.40 -14.40 -16.67
N VAL A 531 -7.35 -14.89 -17.32
CA VAL A 531 -7.00 -14.50 -18.71
C VAL A 531 -6.74 -15.71 -19.57
N CYS A 532 -7.09 -15.62 -20.84
CA CYS A 532 -6.64 -16.53 -21.87
C CYS A 532 -5.36 -15.96 -22.51
N ALA A 533 -4.26 -16.72 -22.44
CA ALA A 533 -2.99 -16.34 -23.04
C ALA A 533 -2.73 -17.21 -24.28
N THR A 534 -2.69 -16.60 -25.46
CA THR A 534 -2.34 -17.26 -26.72
C THR A 534 -0.89 -16.96 -27.07
N ALA A 535 -0.07 -18.00 -27.25
CA ALA A 535 1.33 -17.82 -27.63
C ALA A 535 1.47 -17.14 -29.00
N ARG A 536 2.49 -16.28 -29.13
CA ARG A 536 2.83 -15.56 -30.36
C ARG A 536 4.03 -16.15 -31.07
#